data_AF-A0A6C0IS39-F1
#
_entry.id   AF-A0A6C0IS39-F1
#
_cell.length_a   1.000
_cell.length_b   1.000
_cell.length_c   1.000
_cell.angle_alpha   90.00
_cell.angle_beta   90.00
_cell.angle_gamma   90.00
#
_symmetry.space_group_name_H-M   'P 1'
#
loop_
_entity.id
_entity.type
_entity.pdbx_description
1 polymer ?
#
loop_
_entity_poly.entity_id
_entity_poly.type
_entity_poly.pdbx_seq_one_letter_code
_entity_poly.pdbx_strand_id
1 'polypeptide(L)' 'MLSRYINIPIFLIALSIGIFAVYITVPEKRNIYVFPTHENVEIMQYKDKADNCFQYKEIEVTCPTDEKKITQVKPQY' A
#
# COMPACT_ATOMS: atom_id res chain seq x y z
N MET A 1 17.31 -37.14 18.34
CA MET A 1 15.84 -37.28 18.41
C MET A 1 15.28 -36.16 19.28
N LEU A 2 14.73 -35.11 18.67
CA LEU A 2 14.26 -33.90 19.36
C LEU A 2 13.05 -34.17 20.27
N SER A 3 12.27 -35.21 19.96
CA SER A 3 11.13 -35.71 20.73
C SER A 3 11.45 -36.18 22.16
N ARG A 4 12.73 -36.36 22.51
CA ARG A 4 13.15 -36.72 23.88
C ARG A 4 13.18 -35.52 24.83
N TYR A 5 13.26 -34.31 24.31
CA TYR A 5 13.40 -33.08 25.09
C TYR A 5 12.16 -32.17 25.01
N ILE A 6 11.34 -32.32 23.98
CA ILE A 6 10.18 -31.46 23.71
C ILE A 6 8.92 -32.31 23.59
N ASN A 7 7.91 -31.95 24.37
CA ASN A 7 6.56 -32.47 24.22
C ASN A 7 5.88 -31.78 23.03
N ILE A 8 5.78 -32.48 21.91
CA ILE A 8 5.27 -31.94 20.64
C ILE A 8 3.83 -31.41 20.76
N PRO A 9 2.86 -32.13 21.37
CA PRO A 9 1.52 -31.59 21.60
C PRO A 9 1.51 -30.26 22.36
N ILE A 10 2.26 -30.16 23.46
CA ILE A 10 2.31 -28.95 24.29
C ILE A 10 2.95 -27.80 23.50
N PHE A 11 4.02 -28.08 22.76
CA PHE A 11 4.67 -27.10 21.89
C PHE A 11 3.72 -26.54 20.84
N LEU A 12 2.92 -27.39 20.17
CA LEU A 12 1.96 -26.94 19.16
C LEU A 12 0.83 -26.09 19.75
N ILE A 13 0.34 -26.43 20.94
CA ILE A 13 -0.68 -25.62 21.64
C ILE A 13 -0.10 -24.24 22.00
N ALA A 14 1.10 -24.20 22.59
CA ALA A 14 1.76 -22.94 22.94
C ALA A 14 2.04 -22.07 21.71
N LEU A 15 2.52 -22.68 20.62
CA LEU A 15 2.76 -22.00 19.34
C LEU A 15 1.46 -21.42 18.77
N SER A 16 0.37 -22.18 18.81
CA SER A 16 -0.94 -21.75 18.30
C SER A 16 -1.48 -20.56 19.08
N ILE A 17 -1.38 -20.58 20.41
CA ILE A 17 -1.77 -19.45 21.28
C ILE A 17 -0.92 -18.22 20.96
N GLY A 18 0.39 -18.38 20.78
CA GLY A 18 1.29 -17.29 20.42
C GLY A 18 0.93 -16.64 19.08
N ILE A 19 0.71 -17.44 18.04
CA ILE A 19 0.29 -16.95 16.72
C ILE A 19 -1.06 -16.23 16.81
N PHE A 20 -2.01 -16.79 17.57
CA PHE A 20 -3.32 -16.18 17.77
C PHE A 20 -3.21 -14.82 18.47
N ALA A 21 -2.42 -14.72 19.53
CA ALA A 21 -2.19 -13.46 20.24
C ALA A 21 -1.60 -12.39 19.33
N VAL A 22 -0.61 -12.73 18.49
CA VAL A 22 -0.07 -11.81 17.50
C VAL A 22 -1.17 -11.38 16.52
N TYR A 23 -1.95 -12.32 15.98
CA TYR A 23 -3.00 -12.01 15.00
C TYR A 23 -4.03 -10.99 15.51
N ILE A 24 -4.49 -11.12 16.77
CA ILE A 24 -5.48 -10.19 17.34
C ILE A 24 -4.88 -8.86 17.82
N THR A 25 -3.57 -8.80 18.03
CA THR A 25 -2.87 -7.58 18.49
C THR A 25 -2.29 -6.77 17.32
N VAL A 26 -2.27 -7.32 16.11
CA VAL A 26 -1.83 -6.60 14.91
C VAL A 26 -2.78 -5.41 14.68
N PRO A 27 -2.24 -4.18 14.60
CA PRO A 27 -3.07 -3.01 14.33
C PRO A 27 -3.68 -3.08 12.92
N GLU A 28 -4.85 -2.48 12.76
CA GLU A 28 -5.51 -2.39 11.45
C GLU A 28 -4.59 -1.71 10.42
N LYS A 29 -4.58 -2.26 9.20
CA LYS A 29 -3.87 -1.65 8.08
C LYS A 29 -4.53 -0.30 7.76
N ARG A 30 -3.79 0.79 7.93
CA ARG A 30 -4.24 2.12 7.51
C ARG A 30 -4.07 2.26 6.00
N ASN A 31 -5.17 2.43 5.28
CA ASN A 31 -5.14 2.78 3.87
C ASN A 31 -4.75 4.25 3.73
N ILE A 32 -3.58 4.51 3.15
CA ILE A 32 -3.11 5.86 2.84
C ILE A 32 -3.36 6.11 1.35
N TYR A 33 -4.22 7.08 1.05
CA TYR A 33 -4.45 7.51 -0.33
C TYR A 33 -3.38 8.51 -0.72
N VAL A 34 -2.55 8.13 -1.69
CA VAL A 34 -1.49 8.98 -2.24
C VAL A 34 -1.87 9.38 -3.65
N PHE A 35 -1.95 10.68 -3.89
CA PHE A 35 -2.25 11.23 -5.21
C PHE A 35 -0.97 11.43 -6.02
N PRO A 36 -1.06 11.40 -7.36
CA PRO A 36 0.08 11.68 -8.22
C PRO A 36 0.57 13.12 -8.02
N THR A 37 1.88 13.26 -7.83
CA THR A 37 2.64 14.51 -7.78
C THR A 37 3.90 14.35 -8.63
N HIS A 38 4.46 15.46 -9.10
CA HIS A 38 5.68 15.48 -9.93
C HIS A 38 6.85 14.66 -9.32
N GLU A 39 6.92 14.60 -7.98
CA GLU A 39 7.97 13.87 -7.26
C GLU A 39 7.71 12.37 -7.13
N ASN A 40 6.44 11.93 -7.13
CA ASN A 40 6.07 10.54 -6.85
C ASN A 40 5.56 9.78 -8.08
N VAL A 41 5.29 10.49 -9.18
CA VAL A 41 4.67 9.96 -10.39
C VAL A 41 5.44 8.81 -11.04
N GLU A 42 6.77 8.84 -10.97
CA GLU A 42 7.65 7.87 -11.62
C GLU A 42 7.88 6.62 -10.77
N ILE A 43 7.67 6.73 -9.46
CA ILE A 43 7.99 5.68 -8.49
C ILE A 43 6.74 4.97 -7.94
N MET A 44 5.55 5.51 -8.18
CA MET A 44 4.29 4.95 -7.70
C MET A 44 3.40 4.44 -8.85
N GLN A 45 2.61 3.42 -8.55
CA GLN A 45 1.51 2.95 -9.41
C GLN A 45 0.19 3.39 -8.81
N TYR A 46 -0.73 3.83 -9.65
CA TYR A 46 -2.04 4.33 -9.24
C TYR A 46 -3.11 3.35 -9.68
N LYS A 47 -4.14 3.24 -8.85
CA LYS A 47 -5.28 2.35 -9.06
C LYS A 47 -6.53 3.19 -9.24
N ASP A 48 -7.27 2.97 -10.34
CA ASP A 48 -8.56 3.64 -10.55
C ASP A 48 -9.70 2.94 -9.80
N LYS A 49 -10.90 3.54 -9.90
CA LYS A 49 -12.14 2.98 -9.35
C LYS A 49 -12.63 1.72 -10.10
N ALA A 50 -12.05 1.41 -11.26
CA ALA A 50 -12.35 0.23 -12.07
C ALA A 50 -11.34 -0.90 -11.88
N ASP A 51 -10.51 -0.82 -10.83
CA ASP A 51 -9.48 -1.81 -10.45
C ASP A 51 -8.28 -1.90 -11.42
N ASN A 52 -8.11 -0.96 -12.35
CA ASN A 52 -6.97 -0.91 -13.25
C ASN A 52 -5.78 -0.21 -12.60
N CYS A 53 -4.59 -0.78 -12.78
CA CYS A 53 -3.33 -0.19 -12.35
C CYS A 53 -2.63 0.49 -13.53
N PHE A 54 -2.14 1.72 -13.33
CA PHE A 54 -1.41 2.48 -14.35
C PHE A 54 -0.29 3.32 -13.73
N GLN A 55 0.64 3.74 -14.58
CA GLN A 55 1.69 4.70 -14.26
C GLN A 55 1.50 5.94 -15.11
N TYR A 56 1.68 7.08 -14.49
CA TYR A 56 1.72 8.35 -15.20
C TYR A 56 3.15 8.56 -15.70
N LYS A 57 3.26 9.12 -16.91
CA LYS A 57 4.51 9.62 -17.45
C LYS A 57 4.34 11.10 -17.66
N GLU A 58 5.17 11.87 -16.98
CA GLU A 58 5.16 13.31 -17.13
C GLU A 58 6.09 13.74 -18.25
N ILE A 59 5.71 14.83 -18.89
CA ILE A 59 6.47 15.45 -19.97
C ILE A 59 6.58 16.92 -19.66
N GLU A 60 7.81 17.44 -19.69
CA GLU A 60 8.02 18.87 -19.58
C GLU A 60 7.48 19.55 -20.84
N VAL A 61 6.66 20.57 -20.63
CA VAL A 61 6.07 21.40 -21.68
C VAL A 61 6.26 22.86 -21.33
N THR A 62 6.30 23.72 -22.34
CA THR A 62 6.33 25.16 -22.11
C THR A 62 4.99 25.61 -21.53
N CYS A 63 5.01 26.24 -20.36
CA CYS A 63 3.81 26.79 -19.74
C CYS A 63 3.17 27.84 -20.66
N PRO A 64 1.88 27.68 -21.04
CA PRO A 64 1.20 28.66 -21.86
C PRO A 64 1.03 29.98 -21.11
N THR A 65 1.19 31.11 -21.80
CA THR A 65 0.96 32.45 -21.22
C THR A 65 -0.52 32.73 -20.94
N ASP A 66 -1.41 32.03 -21.64
CA ASP A 66 -2.86 32.13 -21.46
C ASP A 66 -3.34 31.13 -20.41
N GLU A 67 -3.77 31.64 -19.26
CA GLU A 67 -4.25 30.85 -18.11
C GLU A 67 -5.44 29.96 -18.46
N LYS A 68 -6.25 30.31 -19.47
CA LYS A 68 -7.41 29.50 -19.90
C LYS A 68 -7.01 28.15 -20.50
N LYS A 69 -5.74 28.00 -20.89
CA LYS A 69 -5.19 26.74 -21.43
C LYS A 69 -4.65 25.81 -20.35
N ILE A 70 -4.63 26.26 -19.08
CA ILE A 70 -4.16 25.48 -17.95
C ILE A 70 -5.36 24.74 -17.34
N THR A 71 -5.33 23.41 -17.40
CA THR A 71 -6.37 22.58 -16.76
C THR A 71 -5.89 22.17 -15.36
N GLN A 72 -6.66 22.54 -14.34
CA GLN A 72 -6.44 22.04 -12.98
C GLN A 72 -7.31 20.81 -12.73
N VAL A 73 -6.69 19.66 -12.50
CA VAL A 73 -7.39 18.43 -12.16
C VAL A 73 -7.47 18.33 -10.64
N LYS A 74 -8.69 18.20 -10.11
CA LYS A 74 -8.90 18.00 -8.68
C LYS A 74 -8.70 16.53 -8.31
N PRO A 75 -8.11 16.24 -7.13
CA PRO A 75 -8.08 14.89 -6.58
C PRO A 75 -9.49 14.30 -6.54
N GLN A 76 -9.66 13.11 -7.10
CA GLN A 76 -10.92 12.38 -7.05
C GLN A 76 -10.93 11.58 -5.75
N TYR A 77 -11.81 11.96 -4.81
CA TYR A 77 -12.05 11.21 -3.57
C TYR A 77 -12.93 9.96 -3.82
#